data_AF-A0A947IGU5-F1
#
_entry.id   AF-A0A947IGU5-F1
#
_cell.length_a   1.000
_cell.length_b   1.000
_cell.length_c   1.000
_cell.angle_alpha   90.00
_cell.angle_beta   90.00
_cell.angle_gamma   90.00
#
_symmetry.space_group_name_H-M   'P 1'
#
loop_
_entity.id
_entity.type
_entity.pdbx_description
1 polymer ?
#
loop_
_entity_poly.entity_id
_entity_poly.type
_entity_poly.pdbx_seq_one_letter_code
_entity_poly.pdbx_strand_id
1 'polypeptide(L)'
;MTKFSWWLGAGALLLASAAHGITVDGYVRIWGFHDVRAWIHFHAQSPSARSDSTRSDGWAGYFSIELQPGVYDVVYSFANFAPYRLPDQVLLFDTTLPPVELYQALSGPLSGDFGYDWVQIVDSISVEAGQTLTIYPGARLLFEPRAKFVVRGR
;
A
#
# COMPACT_ATOMS: atom_id res chain seq x y z
N MET A 1 48.46 50.30 21.27
CA MET A 1 48.57 48.84 21.46
C MET A 1 47.16 48.28 21.60
N THR A 2 46.85 47.35 20.72
CA THR A 2 45.53 46.76 20.39
C THR A 2 45.06 45.72 21.41
N LYS A 3 43.76 45.35 21.32
CA LYS A 3 43.05 44.15 21.84
C LYS A 3 42.26 44.33 23.14
N PHE A 4 41.08 43.74 23.36
CA PHE A 4 40.25 42.77 22.61
C PHE A 4 38.80 42.92 23.13
N SER A 5 37.83 42.97 22.22
CA SER A 5 36.39 42.89 22.52
C SER A 5 35.99 41.42 22.74
N TRP A 6 35.25 41.13 23.81
CA TRP A 6 34.59 39.84 24.01
C TRP A 6 33.08 40.01 23.90
N TRP A 7 32.55 39.59 22.74
CA TRP A 7 31.15 39.23 22.57
C TRP A 7 30.97 37.81 23.14
N LEU A 8 30.05 37.62 24.09
CA LEU A 8 29.48 36.31 24.38
C LEU A 8 28.03 36.34 23.89
N GLY A 9 27.85 35.92 22.64
CA GLY A 9 26.53 35.59 22.12
C GLY A 9 26.01 34.37 22.87
N ALA A 10 24.87 34.53 23.56
CA ALA A 10 24.13 33.42 24.13
C ALA A 10 23.54 32.60 22.97
N GLY A 11 24.26 31.54 22.56
CA GLY A 11 23.72 30.52 21.67
C GLY A 11 22.66 29.73 22.41
N ALA A 12 21.39 29.91 22.06
CA ALA A 12 20.31 29.04 22.49
C ALA A 12 20.59 27.63 21.94
N LEU A 13 20.93 26.70 22.84
CA LEU A 13 21.04 25.29 22.53
C LEU A 13 19.62 24.75 22.33
N LEU A 14 19.16 24.70 21.08
CA LEU A 14 17.97 23.96 20.69
C LEU A 14 18.27 22.47 20.87
N LEU A 15 17.85 21.91 22.01
CA LEU A 15 17.78 20.47 22.19
C LEU A 15 16.65 19.95 21.30
N ALA A 16 16.98 19.56 20.07
CA ALA A 16 16.12 18.70 19.30
C ALA A 16 16.06 17.34 20.02
N SER A 17 14.95 17.08 20.72
CA SER A 17 14.61 15.72 21.11
C SER A 17 14.46 14.92 19.82
N ALA A 18 15.39 13.99 19.57
CA ALA A 18 15.15 12.95 18.59
C ALA A 18 13.98 12.13 19.13
N ALA A 19 12.79 12.30 18.55
CA ALA A 19 11.68 11.40 18.82
C ALA A 19 12.16 9.98 18.51
N HIS A 20 12.04 9.08 19.49
CA HIS A 20 12.34 7.67 19.29
C HIS A 20 11.43 7.13 18.18
N GLY A 21 12.02 6.47 17.18
CA GLY A 21 11.25 5.81 16.12
C GLY A 21 10.46 4.63 16.70
N ILE A 22 9.36 4.29 16.05
CA ILE A 22 8.57 3.08 16.32
C ILE A 22 8.76 2.10 15.18
N THR A 23 8.80 0.81 15.49
CA THR A 23 8.87 -0.25 14.49
C THR A 23 7.46 -0.64 14.06
N VAL A 24 7.16 -0.51 12.78
CA VAL A 24 5.90 -0.98 12.21
C VAL A 24 6.20 -2.09 11.21
N ASP A 25 5.55 -3.23 11.41
CA ASP A 25 5.75 -4.40 10.57
C ASP A 25 4.44 -5.08 10.17
N GLY A 26 4.52 -6.07 9.29
CA GLY A 26 3.36 -6.82 8.85
C GLY A 26 3.65 -7.67 7.62
N TYR A 27 2.58 -8.19 7.03
CA TYR A 27 2.64 -9.08 5.89
C TYR A 27 1.69 -8.62 4.78
N VAL A 28 2.15 -8.71 3.54
CA VAL A 28 1.33 -8.54 2.33
C VAL A 28 1.39 -9.83 1.51
N ARG A 29 0.24 -10.33 1.09
CA ARG A 29 0.10 -11.60 0.39
C ARG A 29 -0.61 -11.41 -0.93
N ILE A 30 -0.26 -12.26 -1.88
CA ILE A 30 -0.95 -12.39 -3.16
C ILE A 30 -1.23 -13.86 -3.35
N TRP A 31 -2.50 -14.23 -3.57
CA TRP A 31 -2.87 -15.63 -3.73
C TRP A 31 -2.15 -16.25 -4.93
N GLY A 32 -1.49 -17.38 -4.72
CA GLY A 32 -0.75 -18.10 -5.77
C GLY A 32 0.64 -17.55 -6.11
N PHE A 33 1.12 -16.49 -5.45
CA PHE A 33 2.46 -15.93 -5.69
C PHE A 33 3.37 -16.08 -4.48
N HIS A 34 4.62 -16.45 -4.75
CA HIS A 34 5.69 -16.61 -3.75
C HIS A 34 6.79 -15.53 -3.86
N ASP A 35 6.66 -14.54 -4.75
CA ASP A 35 7.57 -13.37 -4.84
C ASP A 35 6.74 -12.07 -4.81
N VAL A 36 6.37 -11.62 -3.61
CA VAL A 36 5.53 -10.44 -3.37
C VAL A 36 6.39 -9.28 -2.91
N ARG A 37 6.98 -8.53 -3.84
CA ARG A 37 7.77 -7.31 -3.54
C ARG A 37 6.92 -6.05 -3.66
N ALA A 38 5.84 -6.01 -2.88
CA ALA A 38 4.90 -4.89 -2.85
C ALA A 38 5.52 -3.68 -2.15
N TRP A 39 5.08 -2.50 -2.57
CA TRP A 39 5.39 -1.24 -1.90
C TRP A 39 4.36 -0.97 -0.81
N ILE A 40 4.84 -0.54 0.36
CA ILE A 40 4.02 -0.09 1.48
C ILE A 40 4.37 1.38 1.71
N HIS A 41 3.43 2.27 1.41
CA HIS A 41 3.57 3.70 1.63
C HIS A 41 2.82 4.12 2.88
N PHE A 42 3.50 4.86 3.75
CA PHE A 42 2.94 5.46 4.95
C PHE A 42 2.82 6.96 4.71
N HIS A 43 1.61 7.45 4.49
CA HIS A 43 1.35 8.88 4.28
C HIS A 43 0.98 9.53 5.62
N ALA A 44 1.79 10.48 6.07
CA ALA A 44 1.56 11.18 7.33
C ALA A 44 0.27 12.02 7.28
N GLN A 45 -0.59 11.83 8.28
CA GLN A 45 -1.85 12.57 8.48
C GLN A 45 -1.81 13.50 9.70
N SER A 46 -0.80 13.37 10.56
CA SER A 46 -0.59 14.24 11.72
C SER A 46 0.72 15.04 11.64
N PRO A 47 0.81 16.25 12.24
CA PRO A 47 2.05 17.05 12.22
C PRO A 47 3.28 16.39 12.86
N SER A 48 3.08 15.42 13.76
CA SER A 48 4.16 14.64 14.38
C SER A 48 4.69 13.52 13.50
N ALA A 49 3.97 13.14 12.45
CA ALA A 49 4.31 12.04 11.57
C ALA A 49 5.12 12.55 10.37
N ARG A 50 5.94 11.65 9.81
CA ARG A 50 6.67 11.88 8.57
C ARG A 50 6.42 10.72 7.61
N SER A 51 6.02 11.04 6.37
CA SER A 51 5.74 10.04 5.35
C SER A 51 7.02 9.28 4.97
N ASP A 52 6.89 7.97 4.77
CA ASP A 52 7.96 7.10 4.32
C ASP A 52 7.39 5.87 3.60
N SER A 53 8.25 4.99 3.10
CA SER A 53 7.84 3.75 2.46
C SER A 53 8.89 2.66 2.61
N THR A 54 8.42 1.42 2.61
CA THR A 54 9.27 0.24 2.56
C THR A 54 8.75 -0.74 1.51
N ARG A 55 9.53 -1.78 1.25
CA ARG A 55 9.18 -2.84 0.33
C ARG A 55 9.15 -4.16 1.08
N SER A 56 8.14 -4.97 0.83
CA SER A 56 8.11 -6.33 1.38
C SER A 56 9.19 -7.21 0.76
N ASP A 57 9.62 -8.21 1.53
CA ASP A 57 10.43 -9.31 1.02
C ASP A 57 9.65 -10.13 -0.02
N GLY A 58 10.37 -10.83 -0.89
CA GLY A 58 9.74 -11.63 -1.93
C GLY A 58 8.98 -12.84 -1.37
N TRP A 59 9.62 -13.62 -0.50
CA TRP A 59 9.14 -14.98 -0.20
C TRP A 59 7.96 -15.05 0.77
N ALA A 60 7.97 -14.22 1.81
CA ALA A 60 6.95 -14.24 2.86
C ALA A 60 6.00 -13.03 2.77
N GLY A 61 6.39 -12.01 2.01
CA GLY A 61 5.70 -10.73 1.95
C GLY A 61 5.85 -9.92 3.23
N TYR A 62 6.87 -10.22 4.05
CA TYR A 62 7.12 -9.47 5.29
C TYR A 62 7.71 -8.10 4.98
N PHE A 63 7.33 -7.08 5.74
CA PHE A 63 7.99 -5.78 5.73
C PHE A 63 8.17 -5.28 7.16
N SER A 64 9.17 -4.42 7.36
CA SER A 64 9.40 -3.69 8.60
C SER A 64 9.97 -2.32 8.27
N ILE A 65 9.58 -1.29 9.04
CA ILE A 65 10.05 0.08 8.87
C ILE A 65 10.05 0.81 10.23
N GLU A 66 11.04 1.67 10.44
CA GLU A 66 11.02 2.62 11.56
C GLU A 66 10.31 3.92 11.15
N LEU A 67 9.32 4.35 11.91
CA LEU A 67 8.51 5.54 11.65
C LEU A 67 8.50 6.50 12.85
N GLN A 68 8.14 7.75 12.62
CA GLN A 68 7.85 8.68 13.71
C GLN A 68 6.45 8.41 14.26
N PRO A 69 6.22 8.49 15.58
CA PRO A 69 4.88 8.36 16.15
C PRO A 69 3.88 9.36 15.56
N GLY A 70 2.72 8.86 15.10
CA GLY A 70 1.63 9.70 14.61
C GLY A 70 0.54 8.93 13.88
N VAL A 71 -0.25 9.64 13.09
CA VAL A 71 -1.36 9.09 12.31
C VAL A 71 -0.94 8.97 10.85
N TYR A 72 -1.24 7.82 10.23
CA TYR A 72 -0.83 7.48 8.88
C TYR A 72 -1.97 6.85 8.06
N ASP A 73 -2.04 7.19 6.78
CA ASP A 73 -2.70 6.33 5.80
C ASP A 73 -1.68 5.35 5.24
N VAL A 74 -1.96 4.05 5.32
CA VAL A 74 -1.07 3.01 4.80
C VAL A 74 -1.62 2.48 3.48
N VAL A 75 -0.80 2.51 2.43
CA VAL A 75 -1.17 2.10 1.09
C VAL A 75 -0.24 0.99 0.62
N TYR A 76 -0.82 -0.18 0.33
CA TYR A 76 -0.15 -1.33 -0.24
C TYR A 76 -0.35 -1.31 -1.75
N SER A 77 0.74 -1.46 -2.52
CA SER A 77 0.66 -1.49 -3.99
C SER A 77 1.61 -2.50 -4.60
N PHE A 78 1.15 -3.15 -5.66
CA PHE A 78 1.95 -4.06 -6.49
C PHE A 78 1.46 -3.95 -7.93
N ALA A 79 2.37 -4.15 -8.90
CA ALA A 79 2.08 -3.89 -10.31
C ALA A 79 0.94 -4.78 -10.82
N ASN A 80 -0.09 -4.17 -11.42
CA ASN A 80 -1.32 -4.81 -11.90
C ASN A 80 -2.26 -5.35 -10.81
N PHE A 81 -2.07 -4.93 -9.55
CA PHE A 81 -2.95 -5.27 -8.43
C PHE A 81 -3.70 -4.03 -7.95
N ALA A 82 -4.90 -4.24 -7.43
CA ALA A 82 -5.68 -3.17 -6.83
C ALA A 82 -4.96 -2.70 -5.55
N PRO A 83 -4.72 -1.39 -5.38
CA PRO A 83 -4.09 -0.90 -4.16
C PRO A 83 -5.03 -1.07 -2.96
N TYR A 84 -4.48 -1.54 -1.85
CA TYR A 84 -5.22 -1.68 -0.60
C TYR A 84 -4.85 -0.55 0.36
N ARG A 85 -5.85 0.02 1.05
CA ARG A 85 -5.67 1.18 1.92
C ARG A 85 -6.16 0.88 3.34
N LEU A 86 -5.34 1.21 4.33
CA LEU A 86 -5.70 1.30 5.74
C LEU A 86 -5.66 2.78 6.13
N PRO A 87 -6.80 3.49 6.14
CA PRO A 87 -6.83 4.90 6.49
C PRO A 87 -6.65 5.10 8.00
N ASP A 88 -6.18 6.28 8.40
CA ASP A 88 -6.21 6.79 9.78
C ASP A 88 -5.59 5.86 10.83
N GLN A 89 -4.49 5.18 10.49
CA GLN A 89 -3.77 4.30 11.40
C GLN A 89 -3.02 5.13 12.46
N VAL A 90 -3.40 4.95 13.73
CA VAL A 90 -2.74 5.58 14.88
C VAL A 90 -1.56 4.72 15.32
N LEU A 91 -0.35 5.12 14.95
CA LEU A 91 0.90 4.38 15.19
C LEU A 91 1.76 5.16 16.18
N LEU A 92 1.59 4.88 17.47
CA LEU A 92 2.28 5.58 18.56
C LEU A 92 3.35 4.75 19.27
N PHE A 93 3.41 3.46 18.97
CA PHE A 93 4.30 2.45 19.53
C PHE A 93 4.53 1.34 18.51
N ASP A 94 5.48 0.45 18.78
CA ASP A 94 5.75 -0.70 17.92
C ASP A 94 4.46 -1.48 17.64
N THR A 95 4.17 -1.70 16.36
CA THR A 95 2.86 -2.21 15.92
C THR A 95 3.03 -3.18 14.75
N THR A 96 2.43 -4.36 14.87
CA THR A 96 2.22 -5.27 13.74
C THR A 96 0.86 -5.00 13.11
N LEU A 97 0.87 -4.58 11.85
CA LEU A 97 -0.35 -4.40 11.06
C LEU A 97 -0.98 -5.75 10.70
N PRO A 98 -2.32 -5.82 10.56
CA PRO A 98 -2.98 -7.04 10.10
C PRO A 98 -2.48 -7.44 8.70
N PRO A 99 -2.43 -8.74 8.38
CA PRO A 99 -2.02 -9.19 7.06
C PRO A 99 -2.98 -8.66 5.99
N VAL A 100 -2.41 -8.18 4.88
CA VAL A 100 -3.15 -7.65 3.73
C VAL A 100 -3.05 -8.61 2.56
N GLU A 101 -4.17 -8.86 1.89
CA GLU A 101 -4.20 -9.58 0.62
C GLU A 101 -4.46 -8.61 -0.53
N LEU A 102 -3.65 -8.68 -1.59
CA LEU A 102 -3.88 -7.93 -2.82
C LEU A 102 -4.47 -8.84 -3.90
N TYR A 103 -5.43 -8.31 -4.65
CA TYR A 103 -6.07 -8.99 -5.77
C TYR A 103 -5.70 -8.31 -7.08
N GLN A 104 -5.56 -9.10 -8.15
CA GLN A 104 -5.23 -8.56 -9.46
C GLN A 104 -6.35 -7.59 -9.89
N ALA A 105 -5.96 -6.41 -10.37
CA ALA A 105 -6.89 -5.41 -10.84
C ALA A 105 -7.23 -5.66 -12.31
N LEU A 106 -8.52 -5.76 -12.63
CA LEU A 106 -9.01 -5.88 -14.00
C LEU A 106 -9.99 -4.75 -14.33
N SER A 107 -9.96 -4.34 -15.59
CA SER A 107 -10.85 -3.34 -16.19
C SER A 107 -10.82 -3.46 -17.71
N GLY A 108 -11.88 -3.01 -18.39
CA GLY A 108 -11.93 -2.93 -19.84
C GLY A 108 -12.30 -4.25 -20.54
N PRO A 109 -12.02 -4.35 -21.84
CA PRO A 109 -12.38 -5.53 -22.64
C PRO A 109 -11.68 -6.80 -22.16
N LEU A 110 -12.44 -7.88 -22.00
CA LEU A 110 -11.99 -9.22 -21.63
C LEU A 110 -12.49 -10.26 -22.64
N SER A 111 -11.63 -11.23 -22.96
CA SER A 111 -11.96 -12.40 -23.77
C SER A 111 -11.03 -13.57 -23.45
N GLY A 112 -11.39 -14.77 -23.92
CA GLY A 112 -10.65 -16.00 -23.67
C GLY A 112 -11.14 -16.71 -22.41
N ASP A 113 -10.23 -17.38 -21.72
CA ASP A 113 -10.55 -18.21 -20.58
C ASP A 113 -10.08 -17.55 -19.26
N PHE A 114 -10.94 -17.58 -18.25
CA PHE A 114 -10.73 -17.00 -16.93
C PHE A 114 -10.87 -18.06 -15.83
N GLY A 115 -9.83 -18.22 -15.00
CA GLY A 115 -9.63 -19.35 -14.07
C GLY A 115 -10.06 -19.13 -12.61
N TYR A 116 -9.57 -20.02 -11.73
CA TYR A 116 -9.96 -20.23 -10.32
C TYR A 116 -9.56 -19.11 -9.32
N ASP A 117 -9.04 -17.98 -9.80
CA ASP A 117 -8.44 -16.98 -8.93
C ASP A 117 -9.41 -15.85 -8.51
N TRP A 118 -9.00 -15.14 -7.46
CA TRP A 118 -9.65 -13.91 -7.02
C TRP A 118 -9.09 -12.70 -7.76
N VAL A 119 -9.98 -11.93 -8.38
CA VAL A 119 -9.65 -10.66 -9.04
C VAL A 119 -10.56 -9.55 -8.56
N GLN A 120 -10.03 -8.33 -8.54
CA GLN A 120 -10.80 -7.13 -8.24
C GLN A 120 -11.08 -6.38 -9.54
N ILE A 121 -12.35 -6.13 -9.80
CA ILE A 121 -12.82 -5.35 -10.94
C ILE A 121 -12.87 -3.88 -10.51
N VAL A 122 -11.79 -3.16 -10.84
CA VAL A 122 -11.55 -1.77 -10.41
C VAL A 122 -12.25 -0.75 -11.30
N ASP A 123 -12.62 -1.14 -12.52
CA ASP A 123 -13.51 -0.40 -13.41
C ASP A 123 -14.28 -1.39 -14.30
N SER A 124 -15.28 -0.91 -15.02
CA SER A 124 -16.17 -1.72 -15.84
C SER A 124 -15.40 -2.63 -16.80
N ILE A 125 -15.81 -3.90 -16.84
CA ILE A 125 -15.31 -4.90 -17.79
C ILE A 125 -16.35 -5.16 -18.88
N SER A 126 -15.89 -5.49 -20.08
CA SER A 126 -16.77 -5.82 -21.19
C SER A 126 -16.32 -7.07 -21.95
N VAL A 127 -17.27 -7.86 -22.44
CA VAL A 127 -17.02 -8.83 -23.50
C VAL A 127 -17.51 -8.21 -24.80
N GLU A 128 -16.60 -7.87 -25.69
CA GLU A 128 -16.93 -7.18 -26.94
C GLU A 128 -17.60 -8.09 -27.97
N ALA A 129 -18.28 -7.50 -28.94
CA ALA A 129 -18.98 -8.25 -29.98
C ALA A 129 -18.05 -9.20 -30.74
N GLY A 130 -18.48 -10.45 -30.91
CA GLY A 130 -17.68 -11.51 -31.53
C GLY A 130 -16.58 -12.10 -30.64
N GLN A 131 -16.42 -11.63 -29.40
CA GLN A 131 -15.56 -12.25 -28.40
C GLN A 131 -16.37 -13.16 -27.47
N THR A 132 -15.68 -14.11 -26.83
CA THR A 132 -16.24 -14.99 -25.80
C THR A 132 -15.32 -14.94 -24.58
N LEU A 133 -15.91 -14.93 -23.39
CA LEU A 133 -15.21 -15.07 -22.12
C LEU A 133 -15.74 -16.30 -21.39
N THR A 134 -14.89 -17.32 -21.21
CA THR A 134 -15.19 -18.52 -20.45
C THR A 134 -14.76 -18.31 -19.00
N ILE A 135 -15.69 -18.25 -18.05
CA ILE A 135 -15.36 -18.19 -16.62
C ILE A 135 -15.45 -19.61 -16.05
N TYR A 136 -14.30 -20.18 -15.67
CA TYR A 136 -14.24 -21.51 -15.08
C TYR A 136 -14.86 -21.54 -13.66
N PRO A 137 -15.42 -22.68 -13.23
CA PRO A 137 -15.95 -22.82 -11.87
C PRO A 137 -14.93 -22.40 -10.82
N GLY A 138 -15.35 -21.71 -9.76
CA GLY A 138 -14.46 -21.28 -8.68
C GLY A 138 -13.78 -19.92 -8.87
N ALA A 139 -13.85 -19.34 -10.08
CA ALA A 139 -13.50 -17.94 -10.33
C ALA A 139 -14.28 -16.98 -9.42
N ARG A 140 -13.59 -15.96 -8.87
CA ARG A 140 -14.23 -14.96 -7.98
C ARG A 140 -13.87 -13.55 -8.43
N LEU A 141 -14.89 -12.82 -8.90
CA LEU A 141 -14.78 -11.43 -9.34
C LEU A 141 -15.38 -10.51 -8.28
N LEU A 142 -14.56 -9.67 -7.67
CA LEU A 142 -15.00 -8.66 -6.70
C LEU A 142 -15.17 -7.32 -7.40
N PHE A 143 -16.41 -6.84 -7.54
CA PHE A 143 -16.70 -5.58 -8.20
C PHE A 143 -16.63 -4.39 -7.23
N GLU A 144 -15.91 -3.35 -7.63
CA GLU A 144 -16.07 -2.05 -6.99
C GLU A 144 -17.49 -1.50 -7.20
N PRO A 145 -18.01 -0.66 -6.29
CA PRO A 145 -19.43 -0.26 -6.31
C PRO A 145 -19.95 0.35 -7.62
N ARG A 146 -19.06 0.89 -8.46
CA ARG A 146 -19.41 1.51 -9.75
C ARG A 146 -19.04 0.66 -10.96
N ALA A 147 -18.28 -0.41 -10.78
CA ALA A 147 -17.87 -1.28 -11.87
C ALA A 147 -19.06 -2.05 -12.42
N LYS A 148 -19.12 -2.18 -13.75
CA LYS A 148 -20.16 -2.93 -14.45
C LYS A 148 -19.54 -4.09 -15.20
N PHE A 149 -20.34 -5.13 -15.42
CA PHE A 149 -20.01 -6.18 -16.36
C PHE A 149 -20.93 -6.08 -17.57
N VAL A 150 -20.39 -5.72 -18.73
CA VAL A 150 -21.14 -5.50 -19.97
C VAL A 150 -20.85 -6.60 -20.98
N VAL A 151 -21.83 -7.44 -21.27
CA VAL A 151 -21.67 -8.53 -22.24
C VAL A 151 -22.34 -8.17 -23.56
N ARG A 152 -21.53 -8.00 -24.60
CA ARG A 152 -21.95 -7.89 -26.01
C ARG A 152 -21.42 -9.05 -26.87
N GLY A 153 -20.67 -9.95 -26.24
CA GLY A 153 -20.06 -11.12 -26.84
C GLY A 153 -21.06 -12.21 -27.22
N ARG A 154 -20.50 -13.33 -27.71
CA ARG A 154 -21.25 -14.53 -28.09
C ARG A 154 -21.08 -15.64 -27.07
#